data_AF-A0A2N7K1I5-F1
#
_entry.id   AF-A0A2N7K1I5-F1
#
_cell.length_a   1.000
_cell.length_b   1.000
_cell.length_c   1.000
_cell.angle_alpha   90.00
_cell.angle_beta   90.00
_cell.angle_gamma   90.00
#
_symmetry.space_group_name_H-M   'P 1'
#
loop_
_entity.id
_entity.type
_entity.pdbx_description
1 polymer ?
#
loop_
_entity_poly.entity_id
_entity_poly.type
_entity_poly.pdbx_seq_one_letter_code
_entity_poly.pdbx_strand_id
1 'polypeptide(L)'
;MIEWRVKKFADLSVQELYDFLQQRVDIFIVDMNTPYSDLDGKDNHSETYHVMGYENERLVAYSRIMAQKLGYPVGVLPLLDSDATREVYPDCSIFISAQAHLKDYYGKFGFDVVTDSYLEDGCSMLGLRYTPQLVAV
;
A
#
# COMPACT_ATOMS: atom_id res chain seq x y z
N MET A 1 -19.95 -10.76 8.08
CA MET A 1 -19.77 -9.29 8.20
C MET A 1 -18.33 -9.08 8.62
N ILE A 2 -17.61 -8.23 7.90
CA ILE A 2 -16.17 -8.04 8.16
C ILE A 2 -16.00 -7.03 9.30
N GLU A 3 -15.27 -7.44 10.33
CA GLU A 3 -14.77 -6.55 11.39
C GLU A 3 -13.44 -5.95 10.94
N TRP A 4 -13.39 -4.63 10.82
CA TRP A 4 -12.18 -3.91 10.42
C TRP A 4 -11.40 -3.42 11.64
N ARG A 5 -10.11 -3.77 11.69
CA ARG A 5 -9.16 -3.35 12.73
C ARG A 5 -8.04 -2.56 12.06
N VAL A 6 -7.76 -1.35 12.56
CA VAL A 6 -6.66 -0.51 12.08
C VAL A 6 -5.72 -0.22 13.23
N LYS A 7 -4.47 -0.67 13.14
CA LYS A 7 -3.51 -0.60 14.24
C LYS A 7 -2.13 -0.16 13.77
N LYS A 8 -1.40 0.52 14.64
CA LYS A 8 0.05 0.69 14.47
C LYS A 8 0.77 -0.57 14.91
N PHE A 9 2.02 -0.73 14.49
CA PHE A 9 2.81 -1.91 14.83
C PHE A 9 2.88 -2.18 16.34
N ALA A 10 3.04 -1.13 17.15
CA ALA A 10 3.14 -1.23 18.61
C ALA A 10 1.85 -1.72 19.29
N ASP A 11 0.70 -1.61 18.61
CA ASP A 11 -0.62 -1.96 19.15
C ASP A 11 -1.09 -3.36 18.68
N LEU A 12 -0.29 -4.03 17.84
CA LEU A 12 -0.57 -5.38 17.37
C LEU A 12 -0.37 -6.39 18.49
N SER A 13 -1.31 -7.32 18.61
CA SER A 13 -1.03 -8.59 19.28
C SER A 13 -0.10 -9.44 18.43
N VAL A 14 0.59 -10.39 19.07
CA VAL A 14 1.44 -11.36 18.37
C VAL A 14 0.63 -12.19 17.36
N GLN A 15 -0.65 -12.49 17.68
CA GLN A 15 -1.52 -13.25 16.77
C GLN A 15 -1.85 -12.44 15.52
N GLU A 16 -2.27 -11.18 15.66
CA GLU A 16 -2.56 -10.30 14.51
C GLU A 16 -1.33 -10.12 13.61
N LEU A 17 -0.15 -9.95 14.22
CA LEU A 17 1.12 -9.90 13.49
C LEU A 17 1.34 -11.18 12.69
N TYR A 18 1.17 -12.35 13.31
CA TYR A 18 1.35 -13.62 12.63
C TYR A 18 0.35 -13.83 11.49
N ASP A 19 -0.93 -13.46 11.71
CA ASP A 19 -2.00 -13.63 10.74
C ASP A 19 -1.69 -12.91 9.41
N PHE A 20 -1.33 -11.62 9.46
CA PHE A 20 -1.09 -10.89 8.22
C PHE A 20 0.24 -11.25 7.58
N LEU A 21 1.26 -11.61 8.36
CA LEU A 21 2.53 -12.09 7.81
C LEU A 21 2.33 -13.40 7.05
N GLN A 22 1.59 -14.34 7.63
CA GLN A 22 1.22 -15.58 6.95
C GLN A 22 0.44 -15.28 5.66
N GLN A 23 -0.60 -14.45 5.72
CA GLN A 23 -1.41 -14.13 4.54
C GLN A 23 -0.60 -13.47 3.42
N ARG A 24 0.34 -12.58 3.74
CA ARG A 24 1.23 -11.96 2.75
C ARG A 24 2.17 -12.97 2.10
N VAL A 25 2.76 -13.87 2.89
CA VAL A 25 3.62 -14.94 2.38
C VAL A 25 2.82 -15.87 1.47
N ASP A 26 1.65 -16.32 1.90
CA ASP A 26 0.79 -17.22 1.13
C ASP A 26 0.42 -16.62 -0.22
N ILE A 27 0.04 -15.34 -0.26
CA ILE A 27 -0.39 -14.69 -1.51
C ILE A 27 0.80 -14.24 -2.37
N PHE A 28 1.68 -13.41 -1.83
CA PHE A 28 2.67 -12.70 -2.63
C PHE A 28 3.94 -13.53 -2.91
N ILE A 29 4.23 -14.54 -2.09
CA ILE A 29 5.39 -15.42 -2.29
C ILE A 29 4.96 -16.76 -2.85
N VAL A 30 4.04 -17.46 -2.19
CA VAL A 30 3.65 -18.84 -2.54
C VAL A 30 2.75 -18.87 -3.76
N ASP A 31 1.57 -18.24 -3.71
CA ASP A 31 0.58 -18.29 -4.80
C ASP A 31 1.08 -17.57 -6.06
N MET A 32 1.74 -16.43 -5.88
CA MET A 32 2.39 -15.71 -6.98
C MET A 32 3.71 -16.35 -7.44
N ASN A 33 4.23 -17.36 -6.72
CA ASN A 33 5.51 -18.02 -7.00
C ASN A 33 6.65 -17.01 -7.26
N THR A 34 6.71 -15.95 -6.46
CA THR A 34 7.62 -14.82 -6.63
C THR A 34 8.46 -14.67 -5.35
N PRO A 35 9.70 -15.19 -5.33
CA PRO A 35 10.54 -15.09 -4.14
C PRO A 35 11.13 -13.68 -4.01
N TYR A 36 10.67 -12.92 -3.02
CA TYR A 36 11.25 -11.63 -2.64
C TYR A 36 11.24 -11.46 -1.11
N SER A 37 11.90 -10.42 -0.61
CA SER A 37 11.96 -10.12 0.82
C SER A 37 10.72 -9.32 1.25
N ASP A 38 9.62 -10.00 1.56
CA ASP A 38 8.37 -9.36 2.01
C ASP A 38 8.53 -8.57 3.32
N LEU A 39 9.35 -9.08 4.25
CA LEU A 39 9.69 -8.39 5.50
C LEU A 39 10.73 -7.29 5.22
N ASP A 40 10.25 -6.16 4.71
CA ASP A 40 11.07 -5.04 4.21
C ASP A 40 11.49 -4.02 5.27
N GLY A 41 11.22 -4.30 6.56
CA GLY A 41 11.54 -3.40 7.67
C GLY A 41 10.67 -2.14 7.75
N LYS A 42 9.61 -2.02 6.92
CA LYS A 42 8.68 -0.88 6.96
C LYS A 42 7.47 -1.12 7.86
N ASP A 43 7.19 -2.38 8.20
CA ASP A 43 6.08 -2.78 9.05
C ASP A 43 6.15 -2.13 10.43
N ASN A 44 7.34 -2.05 11.03
CA ASN A 44 7.52 -1.56 12.39
C ASN A 44 7.75 -0.05 12.50
N HIS A 45 7.58 0.71 11.42
CA HIS A 45 7.65 2.16 11.47
C HIS A 45 6.50 2.73 12.32
N SER A 46 6.77 3.73 13.15
CA SER A 46 5.81 4.29 14.13
C SER A 46 4.59 5.01 13.51
N GLU A 47 4.68 5.29 12.20
CA GLU A 47 3.63 5.91 11.39
C GLU A 47 3.04 4.96 10.33
N THR A 48 3.47 3.68 10.31
CA THR A 48 2.81 2.65 9.49
C THR A 48 1.56 2.14 10.21
N TYR A 49 0.47 2.00 9.46
CA TYR A 49 -0.76 1.36 9.92
C TYR A 49 -1.00 0.04 9.17
N HIS A 50 -1.57 -0.92 9.88
CA HIS A 50 -2.03 -2.20 9.39
C HIS A 50 -3.55 -2.22 9.42
N VAL A 51 -4.17 -2.41 8.25
CA VAL A 51 -5.62 -2.50 8.08
C VAL A 51 -5.96 -3.96 7.87
N MET A 52 -6.71 -4.54 8.80
CA MET A 52 -7.04 -5.96 8.85
C MET A 52 -8.56 -6.13 8.84
N GLY A 53 -9.07 -6.97 7.95
CA GLY A 53 -10.47 -7.36 7.90
C GLY A 53 -10.63 -8.79 8.40
N TYR A 54 -11.39 -8.98 9.48
CA TYR A 54 -11.67 -10.28 10.09
C TYR A 54 -13.10 -10.74 9.83
N GLU A 55 -13.28 -12.01 9.53
CA GLU A 55 -14.59 -12.67 9.52
C GLU A 55 -14.51 -13.96 10.34
N ASN A 56 -15.31 -14.05 11.41
CA ASN A 56 -15.28 -15.16 12.37
C ASN A 56 -13.87 -15.44 12.93
N GLU A 57 -13.18 -14.39 13.39
CA GLU A 57 -11.77 -14.42 13.86
C GLU A 57 -10.74 -14.89 12.82
N ARG A 58 -11.11 -15.06 11.55
CA ARG A 58 -10.17 -15.34 10.45
C ARG A 58 -9.84 -14.06 9.70
N LEU A 59 -8.54 -13.80 9.48
CA LEU A 59 -8.11 -12.70 8.61
C LEU A 59 -8.51 -13.01 7.15
N VAL A 60 -9.30 -12.13 6.55
CA VAL A 60 -9.80 -12.27 5.17
C VAL A 60 -9.38 -11.13 4.25
N ALA A 61 -8.86 -10.04 4.81
CA ALA A 61 -8.32 -8.92 4.06
C ALA A 61 -7.19 -8.25 4.84
N TYR A 62 -6.17 -7.79 4.12
CA TYR A 62 -5.06 -7.05 4.68
C TYR A 62 -4.63 -5.92 3.73
N SER A 63 -4.28 -4.77 4.31
CA SER A 63 -3.56 -3.71 3.63
C SER A 63 -2.62 -3.00 4.61
N ARG A 64 -1.53 -2.44 4.09
CA ARG A 64 -0.56 -1.66 4.85
C ARG A 64 -0.54 -0.23 4.34
N ILE A 65 -0.75 0.73 5.24
CA ILE A 65 -0.60 2.16 4.96
C ILE A 65 0.75 2.57 5.51
N MET A 66 1.71 2.78 4.61
CA MET A 66 3.06 3.18 5.00
C MET A 66 3.09 4.64 5.46
N ALA A 67 4.05 4.96 6.33
CA ALA A 67 4.37 6.34 6.68
C ALA A 67 4.63 7.18 5.42
N GLN A 68 4.38 8.49 5.50
CA GLN A 68 4.67 9.36 4.36
C GLN A 68 6.14 9.23 3.96
N LYS A 69 6.39 9.25 2.64
CA LYS A 69 7.72 9.09 2.04
C LYS A 69 8.35 7.70 2.25
N LEU A 70 7.73 6.80 3.01
CA LEU A 70 8.17 5.42 3.19
C LEU A 70 7.55 4.53 2.09
N GLY A 71 8.40 3.99 1.21
CA GLY A 71 7.98 3.06 0.15
C GLY A 71 7.84 3.65 -1.25
N TYR A 72 8.14 4.92 -1.46
CA TYR A 72 8.30 5.45 -2.81
C TYR A 72 9.62 4.95 -3.42
N PRO A 73 9.65 4.61 -4.73
CA PRO A 73 10.90 4.33 -5.42
C PRO A 73 11.85 5.52 -5.29
N VAL A 74 13.15 5.26 -5.11
CA VAL A 74 14.17 6.31 -4.91
C VAL A 74 14.14 7.35 -6.04
N GLY A 75 13.84 6.93 -7.28
CA GLY A 75 13.71 7.84 -8.43
C GLY A 75 12.43 8.68 -8.46
N VAL A 76 11.42 8.34 -7.65
CA VAL A 76 10.13 9.03 -7.58
C VAL A 76 10.12 10.08 -6.45
N LEU A 77 10.91 9.89 -5.39
CA LEU A 77 10.99 10.84 -4.26
C LEU A 77 11.29 12.29 -4.68
N PRO A 78 12.26 12.58 -5.57
CA PRO A 78 12.54 13.96 -5.99
C PRO A 78 11.39 14.60 -6.78
N LEU A 79 10.60 13.77 -7.47
CA LEU A 79 9.42 14.24 -8.21
C LEU A 79 8.27 14.57 -7.27
N LEU A 80 8.24 14.02 -6.05
CA LEU A 80 7.14 14.19 -5.09
C LEU A 80 7.39 15.28 -4.05
N ASP A 81 8.65 15.64 -3.79
CA ASP A 81 9.03 16.60 -2.73
C ASP A 81 9.43 17.98 -3.28
N SER A 82 9.14 18.26 -4.55
CA SER A 82 9.27 19.62 -5.10
C SER A 82 8.08 20.51 -4.71
N ASP A 83 8.30 21.82 -4.59
CA ASP A 83 7.23 22.78 -4.29
C ASP A 83 6.09 22.70 -5.32
N ALA A 84 6.43 22.49 -6.60
CA ALA A 84 5.45 22.28 -7.66
C ALA A 84 4.57 21.05 -7.42
N THR A 85 5.11 19.98 -6.83
CA THR A 85 4.31 18.79 -6.51
C THR A 85 3.39 18.97 -5.33
N ARG A 86 3.71 19.83 -4.36
CA ARG A 86 2.80 20.14 -3.24
C ARG A 86 1.62 20.99 -3.70
N GLU A 87 1.82 21.86 -4.68
CA GLU A 87 0.73 22.61 -5.31
C GLU A 87 -0.20 21.71 -6.14
N VAL A 88 0.38 20.76 -6.90
CA VAL A 88 -0.39 19.83 -7.74
C VAL A 88 -1.04 18.72 -6.92
N TYR A 89 -0.41 18.29 -5.83
CA TYR A 89 -0.89 17.19 -5.01
C TYR A 89 -0.80 17.52 -3.51
N PRO A 90 -1.94 17.67 -2.84
CA PRO A 90 -1.98 18.01 -1.42
C PRO A 90 -1.44 16.88 -0.55
N ASP A 91 -1.07 17.21 0.70
CA ASP A 91 -0.50 16.32 1.73
C ASP A 91 -1.39 15.11 2.12
N CYS A 92 -2.52 14.92 1.44
CA CYS A 92 -3.49 13.85 1.64
C CYS A 92 -3.63 12.88 0.44
N SER A 93 -2.82 13.03 -0.61
CA SER A 93 -2.87 12.09 -1.74
C SER A 93 -2.37 10.69 -1.35
N ILE A 94 -2.97 9.65 -1.91
CA ILE A 94 -2.57 8.24 -1.69
C ILE A 94 -1.82 7.75 -2.91
N PHE A 95 -0.66 7.12 -2.70
CA PHE A 95 0.10 6.47 -3.76
C PHE A 95 0.18 4.96 -3.52
N ILE A 96 0.05 4.18 -4.59
CA ILE A 96 0.25 2.73 -4.57
C ILE A 96 1.09 2.29 -5.76
N SER A 97 1.96 1.30 -5.55
CA SER A 97 2.54 0.48 -6.62
C SER A 97 1.57 -0.67 -6.88
N ALA A 98 1.04 -0.78 -8.09
CA ALA A 98 0.06 -1.80 -8.46
C ALA A 98 0.51 -2.56 -9.71
N GLN A 99 0.20 -3.85 -9.78
CA GLN A 99 0.39 -4.60 -11.02
C GLN A 99 -0.41 -3.96 -12.15
N ALA A 100 0.19 -3.80 -13.33
CA ALA A 100 -0.38 -3.03 -14.43
C ALA A 100 -1.77 -3.52 -14.86
N HIS A 101 -2.02 -4.83 -14.75
CA HIS A 101 -3.31 -5.42 -15.09
C HIS A 101 -4.46 -5.02 -14.13
N LEU A 102 -4.13 -4.48 -12.94
CA LEU A 102 -5.11 -3.97 -11.96
C LEU A 102 -5.44 -2.48 -12.14
N LYS A 103 -4.87 -1.81 -13.15
CA LYS A 103 -5.13 -0.38 -13.42
C LYS A 103 -6.62 -0.06 -13.42
N ASP A 104 -7.42 -0.79 -14.19
CA ASP A 104 -8.86 -0.52 -14.33
C ASP A 104 -9.64 -0.86 -13.05
N TYR A 105 -9.13 -1.77 -12.22
CA TYR A 105 -9.70 -2.03 -10.91
C TYR A 105 -9.54 -0.83 -9.99
N TYR A 106 -8.32 -0.30 -9.86
CA TYR A 106 -8.03 0.87 -9.03
C TYR A 106 -8.64 2.16 -9.59
N GLY A 107 -8.75 2.29 -10.91
CA GLY A 107 -9.40 3.42 -11.57
C GLY A 107 -10.85 3.63 -11.14
N LYS A 108 -11.57 2.56 -10.78
CA LYS A 108 -12.94 2.65 -10.22
C LYS A 108 -13.01 3.39 -8.89
N PHE A 109 -11.90 3.45 -8.16
CA PHE A 109 -11.79 4.16 -6.88
C PHE A 109 -11.15 5.56 -7.05
N GLY A 110 -10.96 6.04 -8.28
CA GLY A 110 -10.42 7.37 -8.57
C GLY A 110 -8.89 7.44 -8.57
N PHE A 111 -8.20 6.32 -8.70
CA PHE A 111 -6.75 6.33 -8.90
C PHE A 111 -6.39 6.58 -10.37
N ASP A 112 -5.47 7.52 -10.59
CA ASP A 112 -4.87 7.81 -11.89
C ASP A 112 -3.47 7.20 -12.00
N VAL A 113 -3.08 6.80 -13.21
CA VAL A 113 -1.70 6.36 -13.49
C VAL A 113 -0.78 7.57 -13.54
N VAL A 114 0.29 7.56 -12.74
CA VAL A 114 1.24 8.68 -12.63
C VAL A 114 2.68 8.32 -12.97
N THR A 115 2.95 7.06 -13.32
CA THR A 115 4.26 6.61 -13.81
C THR A 115 4.11 5.84 -15.11
N ASP A 116 5.18 5.79 -15.90
CA ASP A 116 5.33 4.75 -16.92
C ASP A 116 5.37 3.36 -16.26
N SER A 117 5.17 2.31 -17.06
CA SER A 117 5.30 0.93 -16.56
C SER A 117 6.77 0.58 -16.29
N TYR A 118 6.99 -0.11 -15.18
CA TYR A 118 8.29 -0.65 -14.79
C TYR A 118 8.16 -2.12 -14.37
N LEU A 119 9.29 -2.83 -14.30
CA LEU A 119 9.35 -4.20 -13.81
C LEU A 119 9.78 -4.22 -12.35
N GLU A 120 9.07 -4.97 -11.51
CA GLU A 120 9.40 -5.27 -10.12
C GLU A 120 9.19 -6.76 -9.91
N ASP A 121 10.23 -7.48 -9.52
CA ASP A 121 10.22 -8.95 -9.30
C ASP A 121 9.59 -9.75 -10.46
N GLY A 122 9.82 -9.31 -11.70
CA GLY A 122 9.29 -9.94 -12.92
C GLY A 122 7.84 -9.57 -13.26
N CYS A 123 7.18 -8.76 -12.44
CA CYS A 123 5.83 -8.26 -12.67
C CYS A 123 5.86 -6.87 -13.31
N SER A 124 4.95 -6.62 -14.26
CA SER A 124 4.74 -5.27 -14.81
C SER A 124 3.90 -4.46 -13.81
N MET A 125 4.46 -3.34 -13.37
CA MET A 125 3.91 -2.45 -12.36
C MET A 125 3.59 -1.07 -12.94
N LEU A 126 2.72 -0.34 -12.23
CA LEU A 126 2.40 1.07 -12.43
C LEU A 126 2.31 1.75 -11.05
N GLY A 127 2.79 2.98 -10.96
CA GLY A 127 2.49 3.88 -9.86
C GLY A 127 1.14 4.55 -10.10
N LEU A 128 0.22 4.39 -9.15
CA LEU A 128 -1.10 4.99 -9.18
C LEU A 128 -1.25 5.99 -8.05
N ARG A 129 -2.00 7.08 -8.30
CA ARG A 129 -2.27 8.12 -7.31
C ARG A 129 -3.75 8.43 -7.22
N TYR A 130 -4.25 8.49 -6.00
CA TYR A 130 -5.56 9.07 -5.69
C TYR A 130 -5.35 10.44 -5.07
N THR A 131 -6.03 11.45 -5.59
CA THR A 131 -6.01 12.80 -5.05
C THR A 131 -7.39 13.12 -4.48
N PRO A 132 -7.53 13.31 -3.16
CA PRO A 132 -8.80 13.69 -2.57
C PRO A 132 -9.29 15.00 -3.19
N GLN A 133 -10.53 15.02 -3.66
CA GLN A 133 -11.18 16.29 -3.98
C GLN A 133 -11.38 17.02 -2.65
N LEU A 134 -10.63 18.10 -2.43
CA LEU A 134 -10.92 19.00 -1.32
C LEU A 134 -12.33 19.55 -1.55
N VAL A 135 -13.28 19.06 -0.75
CA VAL A 135 -14.59 19.69 -0.69
C VAL A 135 -14.35 21.05 -0.05
N ALA A 136 -14.46 22.12 -0.84
CA ALA A 136 -14.50 23.48 -0.30
C ALA A 136 -15.68 23.52 0.69
N VAL A 137 -15.36 23.68 1.97
CA VAL A 137 -16.34 23.96 3.02
C VAL A 137 -16.72 25.43 2.98
#